data_AF-A0A2A6CAM0-F1
#
_entry.id   AF-A0A2A6CAM0-F1
#
_cell.length_a   1.000
_cell.length_b   1.000
_cell.length_c   1.000
_cell.angle_alpha   90.00
_cell.angle_beta   90.00
_cell.angle_gamma   90.00
#
_symmetry.space_group_name_H-M   'P 1'
#
loop_
_entity.id
_entity.type
_entity.pdbx_description
1 polymer ?
#
loop_
_entity_poly.entity_id
_entity_poly.type
_entity_poly.pdbx_seq_one_letter_code
_entity_poly.pdbx_strand_id
1 'polypeptide(L)'
;MESSSPGMRWDADDVTPLFSCPSSDEETMKRGTALNGSTLVSSLLPSLPLFLSSSSSMRSSDLHFSSRLLISTDANLVFSVHAAVDGAQENSLALTAKIGTTSRGIGPTYSSKCFRNGVRVADLIGDTYAFEDRYRRLVSYYRNQFPNIQVDEDVELAKFKELRAKLESLQLVGDTVGYLHKAISEGKKLLVEGANGALLDIDFVVKAYQTRVGTGPFPTELFDDDGAKLQSIGQEVGVTTGRKRRCGWLDLFLLRRSAQINGYTHIALTKLDILDSFPELKVGGSRGCTR
;
A
#
# COMPACT_ATOMS: atom_id res chain seq x y z
N MET A 1 40.13 -28.75 14.87
CA MET A 1 39.99 -27.54 14.03
C MET A 1 38.50 -27.35 13.80
N GLU A 2 37.84 -26.70 14.75
CA GLU A 2 36.45 -26.27 14.61
C GLU A 2 36.45 -24.95 13.85
N SER A 3 35.89 -24.94 12.64
CA SER A 3 35.66 -23.72 11.88
C SER A 3 34.30 -23.14 12.26
N SER A 4 34.32 -22.12 13.11
CA SER A 4 33.16 -21.28 13.43
C SER A 4 32.70 -20.52 12.18
N SER A 5 31.50 -20.83 11.68
CA SER A 5 30.81 -20.01 10.68
C SER A 5 30.41 -18.67 11.31
N PRO A 6 30.74 -17.51 10.72
CA PRO A 6 30.36 -16.22 11.29
C PRO A 6 28.85 -16.03 11.12
N GLY A 7 28.14 -15.96 12.25
CA GLY A 7 26.74 -15.60 12.29
C GLY A 7 26.55 -14.21 11.66
N MET A 8 25.71 -14.15 10.63
CA MET A 8 25.35 -12.91 9.94
C MET A 8 24.47 -12.07 10.87
N ARG A 9 25.11 -11.17 11.62
CA ARG A 9 24.45 -10.16 12.45
C ARG A 9 24.10 -8.97 11.55
N TRP A 10 22.82 -8.68 11.41
CA TRP A 10 22.34 -7.50 10.68
C TRP A 10 22.39 -6.29 11.61
N ASP A 11 23.36 -5.39 11.42
CA ASP A 11 23.35 -4.08 12.08
C ASP A 11 22.31 -3.20 11.37
N ALA A 12 21.28 -2.78 12.12
CA ALA A 12 20.14 -2.01 11.63
C ALA A 12 20.47 -0.55 11.27
N ASP A 13 21.70 -0.10 11.54
CA ASP A 13 22.12 1.31 11.40
C ASP A 13 22.44 1.74 9.95
N ASP A 14 22.40 0.82 8.98
CA ASP A 14 22.87 1.06 7.59
C ASP A 14 21.76 1.13 6.51
N VAL A 15 20.48 1.07 6.90
CA VAL A 15 19.36 0.87 5.95
C VAL A 15 18.54 2.14 5.76
N THR A 16 18.52 2.68 4.54
CA THR A 16 17.63 3.77 4.10
C THR A 16 16.32 3.17 3.60
N PRO A 17 15.17 3.36 4.28
CA PRO A 17 13.96 2.63 3.92
C PRO A 17 13.00 3.44 3.03
N LEU A 18 12.27 2.77 2.13
CA LEU A 18 11.37 3.37 1.12
C LEU A 18 9.90 3.04 1.41
N PHE A 19 9.00 4.04 1.47
CA PHE A 19 7.67 3.87 2.09
C PHE A 19 6.46 4.32 1.24
N SER A 20 5.26 3.95 1.69
CA SER A 20 4.02 4.75 1.55
C SER A 20 3.46 5.21 2.93
N CYS A 21 3.82 4.52 4.02
CA CYS A 21 3.72 4.91 5.44
C CYS A 21 4.52 3.86 6.26
N PRO A 22 5.43 4.21 7.19
CA PRO A 22 6.19 3.20 7.93
C PRO A 22 5.31 2.45 8.94
N SER A 23 5.31 1.12 8.83
CA SER A 23 4.76 0.19 9.85
C SER A 23 5.85 -0.43 10.74
N SER A 24 7.11 -0.05 10.53
CA SER A 24 8.22 -0.51 11.36
C SER A 24 8.01 -0.04 12.79
N ASP A 25 7.93 -1.02 13.69
CA ASP A 25 7.58 -0.90 15.09
C ASP A 25 8.20 0.32 15.76
N GLU A 26 7.45 0.89 16.70
CA GLU A 26 7.88 1.97 17.60
C GLU A 26 9.26 1.69 18.22
N GLU A 27 9.64 0.41 18.36
CA GLU A 27 10.94 -0.05 18.85
C GLU A 27 12.07 0.04 17.81
N THR A 28 11.81 -0.17 16.52
CA THR A 28 12.75 0.08 15.41
C THR A 28 13.02 1.57 15.25
N MET A 29 11.98 2.39 15.47
CA MET A 29 12.08 3.84 15.56
C MET A 29 12.83 4.34 16.81
N LYS A 30 12.89 3.55 17.89
CA LYS A 30 13.57 3.86 19.16
C LYS A 30 15.00 3.33 19.24
N ARG A 31 15.33 2.20 18.60
CA ARG A 31 16.65 1.54 18.70
C ARG A 31 17.48 1.57 17.42
N GLY A 32 16.86 1.77 16.27
CA GLY A 32 17.57 2.03 15.03
C GLY A 32 17.81 3.53 14.95
N THR A 33 19.07 3.93 15.03
CA THR A 33 19.47 5.21 14.45
C THR A 33 19.08 5.14 12.97
N ALA A 34 17.91 5.66 12.61
CA ALA A 34 17.53 5.93 11.22
C ALA A 34 18.40 7.11 10.73
N LEU A 35 19.72 6.91 10.76
CA LEU A 35 20.71 7.76 10.16
C LEU A 35 20.56 7.56 8.65
N ASN A 36 20.04 8.60 8.00
CA ASN A 36 19.76 8.72 6.57
C ASN A 36 18.46 8.08 6.07
N GLY A 37 17.36 8.81 6.33
CA GLY A 37 16.28 9.05 5.37
C GLY A 37 15.31 7.91 5.11
N SER A 38 14.06 8.05 5.54
CA SER A 38 12.93 7.32 4.96
C SER A 38 12.46 8.04 3.68
N THR A 39 12.38 7.35 2.55
CA THR A 39 11.98 7.99 1.27
C THR A 39 10.64 7.42 0.81
N LEU A 40 9.60 8.24 0.72
CA LEU A 40 8.32 7.82 0.12
C LEU A 40 8.42 7.90 -1.41
N VAL A 41 8.70 6.76 -2.06
CA VAL A 41 8.65 6.63 -3.53
C VAL A 41 7.39 5.86 -3.90
N SER A 42 6.25 6.49 -3.65
CA SER A 42 4.96 5.92 -4.06
C SER A 42 4.46 6.60 -5.31
N SER A 43 3.96 5.80 -6.26
CA SER A 43 3.27 6.31 -7.45
C SER A 43 1.92 6.98 -7.12
N LEU A 44 1.40 6.76 -5.92
CA LEU A 44 0.18 7.34 -5.37
C LEU A 44 0.40 7.80 -3.93
N LEU A 45 -0.19 8.93 -3.56
CA LEU A 45 -0.27 9.37 -2.18
C LEU A 45 -1.72 9.35 -1.72
N PRO A 46 -2.30 8.15 -1.47
CA PRO A 46 -3.54 8.11 -0.72
C PRO A 46 -3.22 8.64 0.67
N SER A 47 -4.08 9.48 1.22
CA SER A 47 -4.01 9.90 2.63
C SER A 47 -2.89 10.88 3.04
N LEU A 48 -2.23 11.64 2.15
CA LEU A 48 -1.27 12.68 2.58
C LEU A 48 -1.87 13.70 3.60
N PRO A 49 -3.14 14.15 3.45
CA PRO A 49 -3.78 15.00 4.46
C PRO A 49 -4.04 14.27 5.80
N LEU A 50 -4.46 13.00 5.75
CA LEU A 50 -4.70 12.17 6.94
C LEU A 50 -3.42 11.81 7.68
N PHE A 51 -2.34 11.58 6.93
CA PHE A 51 -1.01 11.30 7.45
C PHE A 51 -0.44 12.53 8.18
N LEU A 52 -0.58 13.72 7.59
CA LEU A 52 -0.11 14.94 8.24
C LEU A 52 -1.02 15.36 9.41
N SER A 53 -2.33 15.08 9.37
CA SER A 53 -3.20 15.30 10.53
C SER A 53 -2.90 14.32 11.68
N SER A 54 -2.64 13.03 11.40
CA SER A 54 -2.23 12.06 12.43
C SER A 54 -0.85 12.38 13.00
N SER A 55 0.07 12.92 12.18
CA SER A 55 1.40 13.34 12.65
C SER A 55 1.35 14.48 13.70
N SER A 56 0.26 15.26 13.73
CA SER A 56 0.05 16.29 14.75
C SER A 56 -0.16 15.69 16.15
N SER A 57 -0.73 14.48 16.22
CA SER A 57 -0.88 13.68 17.45
C SER A 57 0.43 13.01 17.88
N MET A 58 1.32 12.71 16.92
CA MET A 58 2.62 12.05 17.15
C MET A 58 3.74 13.00 17.59
N ARG A 59 3.46 14.30 17.78
CA ARG A 59 4.45 15.31 18.22
C ARG A 59 4.96 15.10 19.65
N SER A 60 4.34 14.23 20.44
CA SER A 60 4.70 14.00 21.85
C SER A 60 5.85 12.99 22.05
N SER A 61 6.28 12.30 21.00
CA SER A 61 7.43 11.38 21.02
C SER A 61 8.50 11.91 20.06
N ASP A 62 9.77 11.95 20.49
CA ASP A 62 10.98 12.57 19.88
C ASP A 62 11.37 12.18 18.44
N LEU A 63 10.40 11.95 17.55
CA LEU A 63 10.64 11.56 16.17
C LEU A 63 10.71 12.82 15.30
N HIS A 64 11.94 13.29 15.02
CA HIS A 64 12.23 14.23 13.93
C HIS A 64 11.87 13.59 12.58
N PHE A 65 10.60 13.65 12.21
CA PHE A 65 10.07 13.01 11.01
C PHE A 65 10.39 13.83 9.74
N SER A 66 10.43 15.15 9.85
CA SER A 66 10.66 16.06 8.72
C SER A 66 12.02 15.87 8.04
N SER A 67 13.06 15.52 8.80
CA SER A 67 14.40 15.25 8.26
C SER A 67 14.55 13.85 7.66
N ARG A 68 13.54 13.01 7.82
CA ARG A 68 13.56 11.60 7.42
C ARG A 68 12.49 11.28 6.39
N LEU A 69 11.82 12.25 5.79
CA LEU A 69 10.79 11.95 4.79
C LEU A 69 11.06 12.72 3.51
N LEU A 70 11.10 12.00 2.39
CA LEU A 70 11.14 12.59 1.06
C LEU A 70 9.99 12.03 0.20
N ILE A 71 9.15 12.91 -0.33
CA ILE A 71 8.00 12.62 -1.17
C ILE A 71 8.36 12.90 -2.62
N SER A 72 8.08 11.93 -3.49
CA SER A 72 8.27 12.08 -4.93
C SER A 72 7.38 13.16 -5.53
N THR A 73 7.98 14.04 -6.33
CA THR A 73 7.26 15.00 -7.19
C THR A 73 6.36 14.31 -8.22
N ASP A 74 6.69 13.09 -8.64
CA ASP A 74 5.93 12.31 -9.62
C ASP A 74 4.75 11.52 -9.05
N ALA A 75 4.59 11.51 -7.72
CA ALA A 75 3.47 10.85 -7.08
C ALA A 75 2.14 11.48 -7.48
N ASN A 76 1.15 10.66 -7.84
CA ASN A 76 -0.20 11.13 -8.16
C ASN A 76 -1.00 11.37 -6.88
N LEU A 77 -1.79 12.44 -6.87
CA LEU A 77 -2.62 12.85 -5.75
C LEU A 77 -3.98 12.13 -5.79
N VAL A 78 -4.43 11.70 -4.62
CA VAL A 78 -5.76 11.11 -4.43
C VAL A 78 -6.68 12.20 -3.87
N PHE A 79 -7.74 12.53 -4.63
CA PHE A 79 -8.74 13.54 -4.24
C PHE A 79 -10.03 12.90 -3.74
N SER A 80 -10.86 13.68 -3.04
CA SER A 80 -12.20 13.25 -2.62
C SER A 80 -13.10 12.81 -3.79
N VAL A 81 -12.97 13.44 -4.98
CA VAL A 81 -13.69 12.99 -6.19
C VAL A 81 -13.34 11.56 -6.57
N HIS A 82 -12.09 11.12 -6.41
CA HIS A 82 -11.70 9.74 -6.68
C HIS A 82 -12.38 8.77 -5.70
N ALA A 83 -12.44 9.12 -4.41
CA ALA A 83 -13.13 8.30 -3.42
C ALA A 83 -14.65 8.23 -3.67
N ALA A 84 -15.26 9.34 -4.08
CA ALA A 84 -16.68 9.40 -4.44
C ALA A 84 -16.99 8.54 -5.68
N VAL A 85 -16.14 8.60 -6.71
CA VAL A 85 -16.27 7.76 -7.92
C VAL A 85 -16.11 6.28 -7.57
N ASP A 86 -15.12 5.92 -6.75
CA ASP A 86 -14.87 4.54 -6.30
C ASP A 86 -16.10 3.96 -5.59
N GLY A 87 -16.69 4.73 -4.66
CA GLY A 87 -17.94 4.33 -3.99
C GLY A 87 -19.13 4.22 -4.95
N ALA A 88 -19.27 5.16 -5.89
CA ALA A 88 -20.36 5.14 -6.88
C ALA A 88 -20.27 3.94 -7.83
N GLN A 89 -19.06 3.60 -8.30
CA GLN A 89 -18.80 2.43 -9.14
C GLN A 89 -19.12 1.13 -8.40
N GLU A 90 -18.68 0.99 -7.15
CA GLU A 90 -18.95 -0.22 -6.37
C GLU A 90 -20.45 -0.38 -6.04
N ASN A 91 -21.18 0.74 -5.89
CA ASN A 91 -22.63 0.74 -5.63
C ASN A 91 -23.47 0.43 -6.87
N SER A 92 -22.98 0.72 -8.07
CA SER A 92 -23.69 0.41 -9.32
C SER A 92 -23.55 -1.05 -9.74
N LEU A 93 -22.58 -1.79 -9.18
CA LEU A 93 -22.39 -3.22 -9.42
C LEU A 93 -23.40 -4.06 -8.62
N ALA A 94 -23.89 -5.14 -9.24
CA ALA A 94 -24.68 -6.16 -8.57
C ALA A 94 -23.91 -6.75 -7.38
N LEU A 95 -24.61 -7.17 -6.31
CA LEU A 95 -24.01 -7.70 -5.08
C LEU A 95 -22.98 -8.81 -5.32
N THR A 96 -23.20 -9.64 -6.34
CA THR A 96 -22.31 -10.74 -6.74
C THR A 96 -21.08 -10.31 -7.55
N ALA A 97 -21.13 -9.12 -8.15
CA ALA A 97 -20.05 -8.53 -8.96
C ALA A 97 -19.22 -7.48 -8.20
N LYS A 98 -19.61 -7.14 -6.97
CA LYS A 98 -18.86 -6.23 -6.09
C LYS A 98 -17.46 -6.75 -5.84
N ILE A 99 -16.46 -5.91 -6.10
CA ILE A 99 -15.04 -6.25 -5.97
C ILE A 99 -14.62 -6.17 -4.50
N GLY A 100 -15.25 -5.29 -3.73
CA GLY A 100 -14.88 -4.94 -2.36
C GLY A 100 -13.80 -3.88 -2.33
N THR A 101 -14.00 -2.77 -3.04
CA THR A 101 -13.04 -1.66 -3.02
C THR A 101 -12.90 -1.08 -1.60
N THR A 102 -11.76 -0.45 -1.32
CA THR A 102 -11.56 0.23 -0.03
C THR A 102 -12.32 1.54 0.06
N SER A 103 -12.99 1.95 -1.04
CA SER A 103 -13.67 3.24 -1.21
C SER A 103 -12.78 4.44 -0.89
N ARG A 104 -11.47 4.28 -1.12
CA ARG A 104 -10.45 5.31 -0.90
C ARG A 104 -10.00 6.00 -2.19
N GLY A 105 -10.54 5.61 -3.35
CA GLY A 105 -10.22 6.27 -4.61
C GLY A 105 -8.93 5.81 -5.29
N ILE A 106 -8.34 4.70 -4.85
CA ILE A 106 -7.08 4.17 -5.42
C ILE A 106 -7.25 3.79 -6.90
N GLY A 107 -8.31 3.05 -7.21
CA GLY A 107 -8.64 2.62 -8.57
C GLY A 107 -8.84 3.81 -9.51
N PRO A 108 -9.76 4.75 -9.20
CA PRO A 108 -9.95 5.95 -10.00
C PRO A 108 -8.67 6.79 -10.15
N THR A 109 -7.84 6.92 -9.11
CA THR A 109 -6.58 7.67 -9.24
C THR A 109 -5.61 7.00 -10.24
N TYR A 110 -5.46 5.68 -10.19
CA TYR A 110 -4.67 4.96 -11.21
C TYR A 110 -5.26 5.08 -12.60
N SER A 111 -6.59 5.03 -12.72
CA SER A 111 -7.28 5.28 -13.99
C SER A 111 -6.92 6.66 -14.55
N SER A 112 -6.96 7.70 -13.73
CA SER A 112 -6.57 9.05 -14.12
C SER A 112 -5.10 9.18 -14.51
N LYS A 113 -4.21 8.45 -13.82
CA LYS A 113 -2.81 8.34 -14.21
C LYS A 113 -2.68 7.72 -15.61
N CYS A 114 -3.39 6.63 -15.89
CA CYS A 114 -3.38 5.98 -17.21
C CYS A 114 -3.98 6.87 -18.31
N PHE A 115 -5.06 7.59 -18.02
CA PHE A 115 -5.67 8.55 -18.94
C PHE A 115 -4.88 9.87 -19.08
N ARG A 116 -3.80 10.05 -18.32
CA ARG A 116 -2.94 11.24 -18.31
C ARG A 116 -3.69 12.53 -17.94
N ASN A 117 -4.80 12.40 -17.23
CA ASN A 117 -5.55 13.53 -16.66
C ASN A 117 -5.39 13.64 -15.13
N GLY A 118 -4.61 12.75 -14.52
CA GLY A 118 -4.25 12.81 -13.10
C GLY A 118 -3.40 14.04 -12.74
N VAL A 119 -3.48 14.44 -11.48
CA VAL A 119 -2.70 15.55 -10.92
C VAL A 119 -1.62 15.01 -9.99
N ARG A 120 -0.41 15.52 -10.10
CA ARG A 120 0.77 15.06 -9.34
C ARG A 120 1.18 16.04 -8.25
N VAL A 121 2.05 15.61 -7.34
CA VAL A 121 2.66 16.47 -6.31
C VAL A 121 3.41 17.65 -6.95
N ALA A 122 4.10 17.42 -8.07
CA ALA A 122 4.76 18.49 -8.83
C ALA A 122 3.78 19.61 -9.23
N ASP A 123 2.55 19.25 -9.60
CA ASP A 123 1.53 20.24 -9.97
C ASP A 123 1.08 21.04 -8.73
N LEU A 124 0.95 20.41 -7.56
CA LEU A 124 0.57 21.06 -6.30
C LEU A 124 1.62 22.07 -5.80
N ILE A 125 2.90 21.72 -5.88
CA ILE A 125 4.01 22.57 -5.43
C ILE A 125 4.35 23.67 -6.46
N GLY A 126 4.02 23.44 -7.74
CA GLY A 126 4.25 24.40 -8.82
C GLY A 126 3.29 25.59 -8.80
N ASP A 127 2.76 25.93 -9.98
CA ASP A 127 1.83 27.06 -10.14
C ASP A 127 0.44 26.72 -9.58
N THR A 128 -0.02 27.53 -8.62
CA THR A 128 -1.32 27.37 -7.97
C THR A 128 -2.46 27.45 -8.98
N TYR A 129 -2.40 28.37 -9.95
CA TYR A 129 -3.49 28.54 -10.91
C TYR A 129 -3.59 27.33 -11.84
N ALA A 130 -2.47 26.84 -12.36
CA ALA A 130 -2.42 25.62 -13.15
C ALA A 130 -2.89 24.38 -12.37
N PHE A 131 -2.54 24.27 -11.08
CA PHE A 131 -3.03 23.20 -10.21
C PHE A 131 -4.55 23.22 -10.08
N GLU A 132 -5.12 24.38 -9.74
CA GLU A 132 -6.55 24.52 -9.56
C GLU A 132 -7.29 24.22 -10.87
N ASP A 133 -6.83 24.75 -12.01
CA ASP A 133 -7.41 24.47 -13.32
C ASP A 133 -7.39 22.98 -13.67
N ARG A 134 -6.27 22.29 -13.43
CA ARG A 134 -6.16 20.84 -13.63
C ARG A 134 -7.14 20.06 -12.75
N TYR A 135 -7.26 20.45 -11.48
CA TYR A 135 -8.21 19.82 -10.56
C TYR A 135 -9.66 20.02 -11.01
N ARG A 136 -10.05 21.25 -11.39
CA ARG A 136 -11.41 21.52 -11.89
C ARG A 136 -11.71 20.71 -13.16
N ARG A 137 -10.76 20.61 -14.10
CA ARG A 137 -10.90 19.75 -15.30
C ARG A 137 -11.04 18.27 -14.95
N LEU A 138 -10.31 17.78 -13.96
CA LEU A 138 -10.43 16.41 -13.46
C LEU A 138 -11.82 16.15 -12.87
N VAL A 139 -12.36 17.09 -12.09
CA VAL A 139 -13.71 16.99 -11.52
C VAL A 139 -14.76 17.01 -12.64
N SER A 140 -14.64 17.92 -13.62
CA SER A 140 -15.53 17.93 -14.80
C SER A 140 -15.51 16.61 -15.57
N TYR A 141 -14.32 16.02 -15.76
CA TYR A 141 -14.16 14.72 -16.43
C TYR A 141 -14.94 13.61 -15.72
N TYR A 142 -14.91 13.57 -14.38
CA TYR A 142 -15.66 12.59 -13.61
C TYR A 142 -17.15 12.90 -13.52
N ARG A 143 -17.56 14.16 -13.40
CA ARG A 143 -18.98 14.55 -13.40
C ARG A 143 -19.69 14.18 -14.70
N ASN A 144 -18.99 14.27 -15.84
CA ASN A 144 -19.54 13.85 -17.13
C ASN A 144 -19.84 12.34 -17.18
N GLN A 145 -19.08 11.52 -16.45
CA GLN A 145 -19.29 10.07 -16.37
C GLN A 145 -20.25 9.67 -15.25
N PHE A 146 -20.25 10.45 -14.17
CA PHE A 146 -21.03 10.20 -12.96
C PHE A 146 -21.76 11.49 -12.55
N PRO A 147 -22.93 11.79 -13.15
CA PRO A 147 -23.63 13.07 -12.98
C PRO A 147 -24.07 13.37 -11.54
N ASN A 148 -24.22 12.32 -10.72
CA ASN A 148 -24.72 12.43 -9.35
C ASN A 148 -23.62 12.62 -8.30
N ILE A 149 -22.34 12.75 -8.70
CA ILE A 149 -21.24 12.91 -7.74
C ILE A 149 -21.24 14.34 -7.18
N GLN A 150 -21.44 14.42 -5.86
CA GLN A 150 -21.37 15.66 -5.10
C GLN A 150 -19.96 15.84 -4.53
N VAL A 151 -19.23 16.79 -5.09
CA VAL A 151 -17.90 17.20 -4.60
C VAL A 151 -17.85 18.72 -4.58
N ASP A 152 -17.52 19.26 -3.42
CA ASP A 152 -17.25 20.69 -3.22
C ASP A 152 -15.78 20.96 -3.61
N GLU A 153 -15.61 21.63 -4.76
CA GLU A 153 -14.30 21.92 -5.32
C GLU A 153 -13.51 22.92 -4.48
N ASP A 154 -14.18 23.95 -3.95
CA ASP A 154 -13.52 25.03 -3.22
C ASP A 154 -13.04 24.56 -1.85
N VAL A 155 -13.84 23.73 -1.17
CA VAL A 155 -13.44 23.09 0.08
C VAL A 155 -12.24 22.15 -0.12
N GLU A 156 -12.23 21.38 -1.20
CA GLU A 156 -11.09 20.49 -1.49
C GLU A 156 -9.83 21.31 -1.82
N LEU A 157 -9.94 22.32 -2.68
CA LEU A 157 -8.81 23.19 -3.03
C LEU A 157 -8.24 23.92 -1.81
N ALA A 158 -9.09 24.37 -0.87
CA ALA A 158 -8.64 24.97 0.38
C ALA A 158 -7.80 23.99 1.22
N LYS A 159 -8.21 22.73 1.35
CA LYS A 159 -7.42 21.69 2.04
C LYS A 159 -6.06 21.46 1.38
N PHE A 160 -6.02 21.43 0.05
CA PHE A 160 -4.76 21.24 -0.68
C PHE A 160 -3.84 22.46 -0.62
N LYS A 161 -4.39 23.68 -0.48
CA LYS A 161 -3.60 24.89 -0.19
C LYS A 161 -2.91 24.81 1.18
N GLU A 162 -3.63 24.40 2.22
CA GLU A 162 -3.02 24.17 3.54
C GLU A 162 -1.97 23.05 3.50
N LEU A 163 -2.26 21.98 2.75
CA LEU A 163 -1.35 20.87 2.55
C LEU A 163 -0.05 21.31 1.89
N ARG A 164 -0.15 22.11 0.83
CA ARG A 164 1.00 22.71 0.15
C ARG A 164 1.88 23.49 1.13
N ALA A 165 1.29 24.38 1.92
CA ALA A 165 2.05 25.17 2.91
C ALA A 165 2.78 24.27 3.94
N LYS A 166 2.17 23.16 4.35
CA LYS A 166 2.82 22.16 5.22
C LYS A 166 3.97 21.43 4.52
N LEU A 167 3.79 21.03 3.25
CA LEU A 167 4.83 20.36 2.48
C LEU A 167 6.05 21.27 2.22
N GLU A 168 5.80 22.54 1.91
CA GLU A 168 6.83 23.56 1.70
C GLU A 168 7.58 23.87 3.02
N SER A 169 6.85 24.10 4.12
CA SER A 169 7.47 24.42 5.42
C SER A 169 8.31 23.28 6.00
N LEU A 170 7.94 22.03 5.72
CA LEU A 170 8.67 20.85 6.17
C LEU A 170 9.70 20.36 5.14
N GLN A 171 9.80 20.98 3.96
CA GLN A 171 10.70 20.60 2.86
C GLN A 171 10.63 19.11 2.48
N LEU A 172 9.42 18.56 2.46
CA LEU A 172 9.22 17.11 2.30
C LEU A 172 9.21 16.64 0.85
N VAL A 173 9.20 17.53 -0.14
CA VAL A 173 9.05 17.17 -1.55
C VAL A 173 10.36 17.37 -2.29
N GLY A 174 10.77 16.39 -3.10
CA GLY A 174 11.97 16.52 -3.91
C GLY A 174 12.16 15.40 -4.94
N ASP A 175 13.30 15.44 -5.63
CA ASP A 175 13.67 14.46 -6.66
C ASP A 175 14.09 13.13 -6.01
N THR A 176 13.13 12.22 -5.92
CA THR A 176 13.36 10.86 -5.43
C THR A 176 14.18 10.02 -6.39
N VAL A 177 14.13 10.26 -7.70
CA VAL A 177 14.85 9.45 -8.69
C VAL A 177 16.35 9.76 -8.60
N GLY A 178 16.72 11.04 -8.61
CA GLY A 178 18.09 11.47 -8.40
C GLY A 178 18.62 11.08 -7.02
N TYR A 179 17.80 11.22 -5.97
CA TYR A 179 18.16 10.77 -4.62
C TYR A 179 18.47 9.27 -4.57
N LEU A 180 17.58 8.43 -5.12
CA LEU A 180 17.76 6.99 -5.16
C LEU A 180 18.97 6.58 -5.99
N HIS A 181 19.14 7.17 -7.17
CA HIS A 181 20.28 6.89 -8.04
C HIS A 181 21.59 7.19 -7.33
N LYS A 182 21.67 8.34 -6.65
CA LYS A 182 22.83 8.73 -5.84
C LYS A 182 23.05 7.75 -4.69
N ALA A 183 22.00 7.38 -3.95
CA ALA A 183 22.12 6.43 -2.85
C ALA A 183 22.65 5.06 -3.30
N ILE A 184 22.20 4.56 -4.45
CA ILE A 184 22.70 3.33 -5.07
C ILE A 184 24.18 3.49 -5.45
N SER A 185 24.55 4.60 -6.09
CA SER A 185 25.93 4.87 -6.52
C SER A 185 26.91 4.98 -5.34
N GLU A 186 26.43 5.45 -4.19
CA GLU A 186 27.18 5.55 -2.94
C GLU A 186 27.24 4.21 -2.17
N GLY A 187 26.62 3.16 -2.69
CA GLY A 187 26.60 1.84 -2.06
C GLY A 187 25.69 1.73 -0.83
N LYS A 188 24.70 2.63 -0.68
CA LYS A 188 23.76 2.57 0.44
C LYS A 188 22.82 1.38 0.32
N LYS A 189 22.46 0.78 1.46
CA LYS A 189 21.48 -0.30 1.52
C LYS A 189 20.08 0.30 1.46
N LEU A 190 19.31 -0.11 0.47
CA LEU A 190 17.92 0.32 0.27
C LEU A 190 16.98 -0.82 0.64
N LEU A 191 16.00 -0.52 1.49
CA LEU A 191 14.89 -1.42 1.78
C LEU A 191 13.62 -0.91 1.11
N VAL A 192 13.02 -1.71 0.24
CA VAL A 192 11.77 -1.39 -0.45
C VAL A 192 10.63 -2.16 0.21
N GLU A 193 9.67 -1.45 0.78
CA GLU A 193 8.44 -2.05 1.30
C GLU A 193 7.39 -2.17 0.18
N GLY A 194 7.12 -3.41 -0.24
CA GLY A 194 6.03 -3.68 -1.17
C GLY A 194 4.67 -3.38 -0.54
N ALA A 195 3.85 -2.57 -1.23
CA ALA A 195 2.48 -2.31 -0.82
C ALA A 195 1.51 -3.29 -1.49
N ASN A 196 0.48 -3.67 -0.73
CA ASN A 196 -0.38 -4.84 -0.93
C ASN A 196 0.39 -6.18 -0.88
N GLY A 197 -0.35 -7.27 -0.68
CA GLY A 197 0.25 -8.57 -0.89
C GLY A 197 0.59 -8.69 -2.36
N ALA A 198 1.67 -9.42 -2.64
CA ALA A 198 1.85 -9.98 -3.96
C ALA A 198 0.65 -10.86 -4.32
N LEU A 199 -0.52 -10.94 -3.61
CA LEU A 199 -1.76 -11.56 -4.08
C LEU A 199 -2.85 -10.61 -4.64
N LEU A 200 -2.53 -9.33 -4.70
CA LEU A 200 -3.41 -8.24 -5.12
C LEU A 200 -2.73 -7.33 -6.16
N ASP A 201 -1.64 -7.79 -6.75
CA ASP A 201 -0.99 -7.13 -7.87
C ASP A 201 -1.96 -7.08 -9.06
N ILE A 202 -1.85 -6.03 -9.88
CA ILE A 202 -2.69 -5.86 -11.06
C ILE A 202 -2.43 -6.96 -12.10
N ASP A 203 -1.22 -7.56 -12.07
CA ASP A 203 -0.79 -8.57 -13.02
C ASP A 203 -0.72 -9.99 -12.39
N PHE A 204 -0.02 -10.30 -11.28
CA PHE A 204 0.12 -11.70 -10.80
C PHE A 204 0.53 -11.92 -9.33
N VAL A 205 0.23 -13.11 -8.75
CA VAL A 205 -0.03 -13.12 -7.31
C VAL A 205 0.25 -14.32 -6.30
N VAL A 206 1.00 -14.24 -5.13
CA VAL A 206 1.00 -15.09 -3.80
C VAL A 206 1.52 -14.55 -2.41
N LYS A 207 0.89 -15.06 -1.30
CA LYS A 207 1.30 -15.20 0.15
C LYS A 207 1.21 -16.66 0.74
N ALA A 208 1.80 -16.91 1.93
CA ALA A 208 1.96 -18.18 2.69
C ALA A 208 0.73 -19.02 3.06
N TYR A 209 -0.43 -18.42 3.22
CA TYR A 209 -1.76 -19.04 3.15
C TYR A 209 -2.69 -17.91 2.75
N GLN A 210 -3.80 -18.23 2.09
CA GLN A 210 -4.51 -17.21 1.34
C GLN A 210 -5.65 -16.62 2.16
N THR A 211 -5.57 -15.31 2.37
CA THR A 211 -6.68 -14.51 2.91
C THR A 211 -7.10 -13.50 1.86
N ARG A 212 -8.32 -13.63 1.33
CA ARG A 212 -8.84 -12.71 0.30
C ARG A 212 -10.01 -11.89 0.84
N VAL A 213 -10.01 -10.60 0.53
CA VAL A 213 -11.18 -9.72 0.68
C VAL A 213 -11.77 -9.55 -0.71
N GLY A 214 -13.10 -9.67 -0.83
CA GLY A 214 -13.79 -9.51 -2.11
C GLY A 214 -14.13 -10.82 -2.83
N THR A 215 -14.71 -10.65 -4.00
CA THR A 215 -15.13 -11.74 -4.90
C THR A 215 -13.94 -12.23 -5.75
N GLY A 216 -14.07 -13.43 -6.33
CA GLY A 216 -13.07 -14.03 -7.22
C GLY A 216 -12.63 -15.44 -6.82
N PRO A 217 -11.96 -16.17 -7.73
CA PRO A 217 -11.63 -17.56 -7.52
C PRO A 217 -10.63 -17.72 -6.38
N PHE A 218 -10.88 -18.71 -5.53
CA PHE A 218 -10.00 -19.09 -4.43
C PHE A 218 -10.00 -20.62 -4.29
N PRO A 219 -9.12 -21.32 -5.02
CA PRO A 219 -9.21 -22.78 -5.17
C PRO A 219 -8.98 -23.59 -3.89
N THR A 220 -8.23 -23.06 -2.92
CA THR A 220 -8.00 -23.70 -1.62
C THR A 220 -8.87 -23.12 -0.51
N GLU A 221 -9.93 -22.38 -0.85
CA GLU A 221 -10.87 -21.85 0.12
C GLU A 221 -11.57 -22.96 0.90
N LEU A 222 -11.70 -22.73 2.20
CA LEU A 222 -12.38 -23.63 3.11
C LEU A 222 -13.75 -23.06 3.49
N PHE A 223 -14.76 -23.91 3.35
CA PHE A 223 -16.16 -23.62 3.71
C PHE A 223 -16.61 -24.43 4.94
N ASP A 224 -15.69 -25.12 5.59
CA ASP A 224 -15.89 -25.98 6.75
C ASP A 224 -15.41 -25.31 8.05
N ASP A 225 -15.47 -26.07 9.15
CA ASP A 225 -15.07 -25.62 10.49
C ASP A 225 -13.59 -25.24 10.55
N ASP A 226 -12.73 -25.89 9.75
CA ASP A 226 -11.31 -25.55 9.66
C ASP A 226 -11.12 -24.14 9.10
N GLY A 227 -11.89 -23.76 8.07
CA GLY A 227 -11.91 -22.40 7.53
C GLY A 227 -12.36 -21.36 8.57
N ALA A 228 -13.39 -21.66 9.35
CA ALA A 228 -13.86 -20.80 10.43
C ALA A 228 -12.83 -20.66 11.56
N LYS A 229 -12.16 -21.76 11.90
CA LYS A 229 -11.10 -21.82 12.92
C LYS A 229 -9.88 -21.00 12.51
N LEU A 230 -9.40 -21.13 11.26
CA LEU A 230 -8.32 -20.31 10.71
C LEU A 230 -8.65 -18.82 10.79
N GLN A 231 -9.88 -18.44 10.43
CA GLN A 231 -10.33 -17.05 10.48
C GLN A 231 -10.35 -16.51 11.91
N SER A 232 -10.81 -17.30 12.87
CA SER A 232 -10.92 -16.91 14.27
C SER A 232 -9.56 -16.77 14.94
N ILE A 233 -8.69 -17.79 14.84
CA ILE A 233 -7.37 -17.78 15.49
C ILE A 233 -6.47 -16.72 14.84
N GLY A 234 -6.49 -16.62 13.50
CA GLY A 234 -5.69 -15.65 12.78
C GLY A 234 -6.20 -14.20 12.84
N GLN A 235 -7.34 -13.97 13.51
CA GLN A 235 -8.05 -12.69 13.59
C GLN A 235 -8.22 -12.05 12.20
N GLU A 236 -8.65 -12.86 11.23
CA GLU A 236 -8.69 -12.47 9.83
C GLU A 236 -9.94 -11.64 9.50
N VAL A 237 -10.01 -10.46 10.12
CA VAL A 237 -11.05 -9.46 9.96
C VAL A 237 -10.43 -8.14 9.53
N GLY A 238 -11.08 -7.42 8.62
CA GLY A 238 -10.65 -6.10 8.18
C GLY A 238 -10.68 -5.08 9.32
N VAL A 239 -9.55 -4.42 9.59
CA VAL A 239 -9.40 -3.47 10.71
C VAL A 239 -10.31 -2.24 10.61
N THR A 240 -10.63 -1.78 9.40
CA THR A 240 -11.50 -0.61 9.19
C THR A 240 -12.92 -1.00 8.82
N THR A 241 -13.08 -2.03 8.00
CA THR A 241 -14.39 -2.41 7.44
C THR A 241 -15.11 -3.48 8.25
N GLY A 242 -14.43 -4.15 9.18
CA GLY A 242 -14.97 -5.30 9.91
C GLY A 242 -15.24 -6.53 9.03
N ARG A 243 -14.85 -6.50 7.75
CA ARG A 243 -15.16 -7.58 6.81
C ARG A 243 -14.28 -8.80 7.09
N LYS A 244 -14.92 -9.94 7.34
CA LYS A 244 -14.29 -11.25 7.45
C LYS A 244 -13.54 -11.60 6.15
N ARG A 245 -12.28 -12.04 6.27
CA ARG A 245 -11.50 -12.52 5.12
C ARG A 245 -11.80 -14.00 4.87
N ARG A 246 -11.91 -14.37 3.60
CA ARG A 246 -12.00 -15.77 3.16
C ARG A 246 -10.69 -16.46 3.49
N CYS A 247 -10.73 -17.65 4.10
CA CYS A 247 -9.55 -18.38 4.56
C CYS A 247 -9.45 -19.73 3.85
N GLY A 248 -8.23 -20.22 3.69
CA GLY A 248 -7.97 -21.48 3.00
C GLY A 248 -6.53 -21.95 3.18
N TRP A 249 -6.28 -23.20 2.80
CA TRP A 249 -4.95 -23.80 2.90
C TRP A 249 -3.91 -23.11 2.01
N LEU A 250 -2.63 -23.29 2.36
CA LEU A 250 -1.50 -22.82 1.55
C LEU A 250 -1.57 -23.42 0.13
N ASP A 251 -1.53 -22.57 -0.90
CA ASP A 251 -1.49 -22.96 -2.31
C ASP A 251 -0.05 -22.81 -2.84
N LEU A 252 0.68 -23.94 -2.93
CA LEU A 252 2.04 -23.99 -3.45
C LEU A 252 2.11 -23.77 -4.95
N PHE A 253 1.08 -24.15 -5.71
CA PHE A 253 1.03 -23.89 -7.14
C PHE A 253 1.08 -22.38 -7.40
N LEU A 254 0.26 -21.62 -6.67
CA LEU A 254 0.30 -20.17 -6.76
C LEU A 254 1.64 -19.66 -6.19
N LEU A 255 2.16 -20.16 -5.06
CA LEU A 255 3.42 -19.68 -4.47
C LEU A 255 4.59 -19.80 -5.44
N ARG A 256 4.66 -20.93 -6.14
CA ARG A 256 5.64 -21.17 -7.20
C ARG A 256 5.50 -20.15 -8.33
N ARG A 257 4.27 -19.86 -8.77
CA ARG A 257 4.03 -18.84 -9.80
C ARG A 257 4.48 -17.45 -9.34
N SER A 258 4.19 -17.07 -8.10
CA SER A 258 4.65 -15.79 -7.56
C SER A 258 6.17 -15.73 -7.44
N ALA A 259 6.83 -16.81 -7.02
CA ALA A 259 8.28 -16.90 -6.96
C ALA A 259 8.92 -16.79 -8.36
N GLN A 260 8.32 -17.40 -9.39
CA GLN A 260 8.77 -17.28 -10.78
C GLN A 260 8.70 -15.84 -11.32
N ILE A 261 7.73 -15.07 -10.86
CA ILE A 261 7.49 -13.70 -11.35
C ILE A 261 8.36 -12.70 -10.60
N ASN A 262 8.43 -12.84 -9.27
CA ASN A 262 9.12 -11.87 -8.41
C ASN A 262 10.59 -12.23 -8.15
N GLY A 263 11.04 -13.43 -8.53
CA GLY A 263 12.43 -13.86 -8.37
C GLY A 263 12.87 -13.91 -6.91
N TYR A 264 12.02 -14.42 -6.02
CA TYR A 264 12.32 -14.48 -4.59
C TYR A 264 13.65 -15.19 -4.31
N THR A 265 14.54 -14.54 -3.57
CA THR A 265 15.77 -15.17 -3.06
C THR A 265 15.52 -15.90 -1.74
N HIS A 266 14.57 -15.40 -0.95
CA HIS A 266 14.19 -15.91 0.36
C HIS A 266 12.68 -15.72 0.59
N ILE A 267 12.11 -16.49 1.52
CA ILE A 267 10.68 -16.41 1.89
C ILE A 267 10.58 -16.26 3.40
N ALA A 268 9.79 -15.27 3.85
CA ALA A 268 9.37 -15.17 5.24
C ALA A 268 7.99 -15.82 5.40
N LEU A 269 7.96 -16.99 6.04
CA LEU A 269 6.72 -17.72 6.33
C LEU A 269 6.14 -17.21 7.66
N THR A 270 5.03 -16.49 7.59
CA THR A 270 4.43 -15.84 8.76
C THR A 270 3.22 -16.60 9.29
N LYS A 271 2.83 -16.32 10.54
CA LYS A 271 1.58 -16.82 11.13
C LYS A 271 1.51 -18.36 11.19
N LEU A 272 2.67 -18.99 11.44
CA LEU A 272 2.82 -20.44 11.59
C LEU A 272 2.15 -20.96 12.86
N ASP A 273 2.12 -20.15 13.92
CA ASP A 273 1.52 -20.44 15.22
C ASP A 273 0.03 -20.82 15.14
N ILE A 274 -0.70 -20.32 14.14
CA ILE A 274 -2.11 -20.68 13.92
C ILE A 274 -2.27 -22.16 13.55
N LEU A 275 -1.28 -22.74 12.87
CA LEU A 275 -1.34 -24.08 12.33
C LEU A 275 -1.13 -25.16 13.39
N ASP A 276 -0.54 -24.82 14.54
CA ASP A 276 -0.30 -25.73 15.67
C ASP A 276 -1.60 -26.34 16.24
N SER A 277 -2.73 -25.68 16.00
CA SER A 277 -4.04 -26.11 16.49
C SER A 277 -4.72 -27.18 15.63
N PHE A 278 -4.13 -27.59 14.50
CA PHE A 278 -4.73 -28.53 13.55
C PHE A 278 -4.03 -29.89 13.59
N PRO A 279 -4.78 -31.01 13.63
CA PRO A 279 -4.20 -32.35 13.65
C PRO A 279 -3.57 -32.75 12.30
N GLU A 280 -4.10 -32.22 11.20
CA GLU A 280 -3.63 -32.46 9.84
C GLU A 280 -3.65 -31.14 9.06
N LEU A 281 -2.59 -30.89 8.29
CA LEU A 281 -2.46 -29.71 7.44
C LEU A 281 -2.48 -30.12 5.98
N LYS A 282 -3.39 -29.55 5.20
CA LYS A 282 -3.45 -29.76 3.75
C LYS A 282 -2.73 -28.64 3.02
N VAL A 283 -2.13 -28.97 1.88
CA VAL A 283 -1.39 -28.03 1.04
C VAL A 283 -1.74 -28.26 -0.42
N GLY A 284 -2.09 -27.18 -1.14
CA GLY A 284 -2.42 -27.23 -2.56
C GLY A 284 -1.17 -27.38 -3.42
N GLY A 285 -0.84 -28.62 -3.82
CA GLY A 285 0.39 -28.92 -4.56
C GLY A 285 0.30 -28.82 -6.09
N SER A 286 -0.82 -29.20 -6.68
CA SER A 286 -0.99 -29.26 -8.15
C SER A 286 -2.43 -28.94 -8.56
N ARG A 287 -2.61 -28.38 -9.77
CA ARG A 287 -3.94 -28.16 -10.35
C ARG A 287 -4.18 -29.14 -11.49
N GLY A 288 -5.19 -29.99 -11.33
CA GLY A 288 -5.74 -30.79 -12.43
C GLY A 288 -6.76 -29.96 -13.19
N CYS A 289 -6.66 -29.94 -14.52
CA CYS A 289 -7.74 -29.44 -15.37
C CYS A 289 -8.53 -30.66 -15.84
N THR A 290 -9.69 -30.92 -15.25
CA THR A 290 -10.65 -31.86 -15.81
C THR A 290 -11.27 -31.20 -17.04
N ARG A 291 -10.91 -31.70 -18.22
CA ARG A 291 -11.58 -31.34 -19.48
C ARG A 291 -12.99 -31.88 -19.52
#